data_AF-A0AAW7S1W5-F1
#
_entry.id   AF-A0AAW7S1W5-F1
#
_cell.length_a   1.000
_cell.length_b   1.000
_cell.length_c   1.000
_cell.angle_alpha   90.00
_cell.angle_beta   90.00
_cell.angle_gamma   90.00
#
_symmetry.space_group_name_H-M   'P 1'
#
loop_
_entity.id
_entity.type
_entity.pdbx_description
1 polymer ?
#
loop_
_entity_poly.entity_id
_entity_poly.type
_entity_poly.pdbx_seq_one_letter_code
_entity_poly.pdbx_strand_id
1 'polypeptide(L)'
;MQSNSRNRRENDEIDDFDEIDGDATEADDLDTTVHVDVATGRIKFHSTWALTADAPPEYARHAVELALDSDTMERYAALDDGTRMRVHAILHDTVQAMLDRVPDTDESLTLTIEVTDAMLDAASHLQ
;
A
#
# COMPACT_ATOMS: atom_id res chain seq x y z
N MET A 1 59.43 17.88 13.63
CA MET A 1 59.18 17.80 12.18
C MET A 1 59.01 16.33 11.85
N GLN A 2 57.82 15.77 12.12
CA GLN A 2 56.76 15.45 11.15
C GLN A 2 57.21 14.56 9.98
N SER A 3 56.74 13.31 9.98
CA SER A 3 56.27 12.60 8.78
C SER A 3 55.49 11.35 9.21
N ASN A 4 54.16 11.45 9.10
CA ASN A 4 53.19 10.44 9.51
C ASN A 4 53.23 9.21 8.59
N SER A 5 53.20 8.05 9.24
CA SER A 5 52.91 6.75 8.61
C SER A 5 51.52 6.75 7.97
N ARG A 6 51.46 6.22 6.75
CA ARG A 6 50.25 6.03 5.96
C ARG A 6 49.43 4.87 6.55
N ASN A 7 48.36 5.19 7.27
CA ASN A 7 47.32 4.21 7.59
C ASN A 7 46.26 4.26 6.48
N ARG A 8 46.06 3.09 5.89
CA ARG A 8 45.24 2.81 4.72
C ARG A 8 43.79 2.62 5.20
N ARG A 9 42.92 3.57 4.83
CA ARG A 9 41.46 3.50 4.68
C ARG A 9 40.78 2.30 5.37
N GLU A 10 40.27 2.54 6.57
CA GLU A 10 39.06 1.90 7.06
C GLU A 10 37.91 2.53 6.26
N ASN A 11 37.24 1.72 5.45
CA ASN A 11 36.05 2.08 4.71
C ASN A 11 34.85 1.58 5.53
N ASP A 12 33.83 2.42 5.57
CA ASP A 12 32.43 2.14 5.95
C ASP A 12 32.15 1.88 7.44
N GLU A 13 32.18 2.97 8.21
CA GLU A 13 31.10 3.23 9.16
C GLU A 13 29.78 3.26 8.37
N ILE A 14 29.01 2.17 8.44
CA ILE A 14 27.57 2.20 8.15
C ILE A 14 26.91 2.56 9.47
N ASP A 15 26.98 3.85 9.83
CA ASP A 15 26.17 4.44 10.88
C ASP A 15 24.91 5.04 10.23
N ASP A 16 23.78 4.65 10.82
CA ASP A 16 22.49 5.32 10.74
C ASP A 16 21.89 5.51 9.34
N PHE A 17 21.51 4.38 8.71
CA PHE A 17 20.32 4.44 7.85
C PHE A 17 19.13 4.53 8.79
N ASP A 18 18.60 5.76 8.87
CA ASP A 18 17.33 6.17 9.47
C ASP A 18 16.61 5.03 10.17
N GLU A 19 16.52 5.16 11.48
CA GLU A 19 15.31 4.82 12.22
C GLU A 19 14.13 5.22 11.32
N ILE A 20 13.64 4.25 10.54
CA ILE A 20 12.30 4.29 10.02
C ILE A 20 11.49 4.19 11.30
N ASP A 21 11.28 5.35 11.92
CA ASP A 21 10.11 5.70 12.68
C ASP A 21 8.96 5.60 11.68
N GLY A 22 8.73 4.37 11.22
CA GLY A 22 7.41 3.86 11.05
C GLY A 22 6.85 4.03 12.44
N ASP A 23 6.28 5.22 12.65
CA ASP A 23 4.93 5.32 13.14
C ASP A 23 4.21 4.12 12.54
N ALA A 24 4.31 3.00 13.28
CA ALA A 24 3.29 1.99 13.33
C ALA A 24 2.12 2.81 13.82
N THR A 25 1.52 3.53 12.86
CA THR A 25 0.18 4.05 12.91
C THR A 25 -0.53 2.85 13.48
N GLU A 26 -0.89 2.93 14.77
CA GLU A 26 -1.64 1.89 15.42
C GLU A 26 -2.83 1.71 14.50
N ALA A 27 -2.76 0.68 13.65
CA ALA A 27 -3.78 0.34 12.67
C ALA A 27 -4.86 -0.31 13.52
N ASP A 28 -5.44 0.50 14.40
CA ASP A 28 -6.41 0.10 15.38
C ASP A 28 -7.63 -0.29 14.55
N ASP A 29 -7.80 -1.61 14.42
CA ASP A 29 -8.89 -2.28 13.70
C ASP A 29 -8.81 -2.34 12.15
N LEU A 30 -7.62 -2.38 11.54
CA LEU A 30 -7.49 -2.77 10.12
C LEU A 30 -7.58 -4.29 9.95
N ASP A 31 -8.75 -4.80 9.57
CA ASP A 31 -8.93 -6.21 9.17
C ASP A 31 -8.72 -6.34 7.66
N THR A 32 -7.80 -7.20 7.21
CA THR A 32 -7.61 -7.52 5.80
C THR A 32 -7.80 -9.01 5.55
N THR A 33 -8.76 -9.35 4.70
CA THR A 33 -9.03 -10.71 4.24
C THR A 33 -8.69 -10.84 2.76
N VAL A 34 -8.05 -11.94 2.37
CA VAL A 34 -7.71 -12.24 0.97
C VAL A 34 -8.55 -13.40 0.47
N HIS A 35 -9.22 -13.21 -0.66
CA HIS A 35 -9.99 -14.22 -1.36
C HIS A 35 -9.36 -14.51 -2.72
N VAL A 36 -9.13 -15.79 -3.02
CA VAL A 36 -8.63 -16.23 -4.32
C VAL A 36 -9.68 -17.08 -4.99
N ASP A 37 -10.22 -16.61 -6.11
CA ASP A 37 -11.09 -17.39 -6.98
C ASP A 37 -10.23 -18.20 -7.95
N VAL A 38 -10.09 -19.49 -7.66
CA VAL A 38 -9.29 -20.42 -8.45
C VAL A 38 -9.91 -20.71 -9.83
N ALA A 39 -11.21 -20.51 -10.00
CA ALA A 39 -11.89 -20.74 -11.27
C ALA A 39 -11.66 -19.59 -12.26
N THR A 40 -11.58 -18.35 -11.76
CA THR A 40 -11.38 -17.15 -12.59
C THR A 40 -9.95 -16.61 -12.55
N GLY A 41 -9.12 -17.06 -11.60
CA GLY A 41 -7.77 -16.53 -11.37
C GLY A 41 -7.77 -15.16 -10.66
N ARG A 42 -8.93 -14.70 -10.18
CA ARG A 42 -9.07 -13.38 -9.56
C ARG A 42 -8.74 -13.41 -8.07
N ILE A 43 -7.92 -12.47 -7.64
CA ILE A 43 -7.51 -12.25 -6.26
C ILE A 43 -8.22 -10.98 -5.76
N LYS A 44 -8.87 -11.06 -4.61
CA LYS A 44 -9.55 -9.94 -3.96
C LYS A 44 -8.97 -9.72 -2.57
N PHE A 45 -8.56 -8.50 -2.29
CA PHE A 45 -8.18 -8.04 -0.96
C PHE A 45 -9.31 -7.20 -0.41
N HIS A 46 -9.93 -7.65 0.66
CA HIS A 46 -10.96 -6.93 1.38
C HIS A 46 -10.36 -6.35 2.65
N SER A 47 -10.19 -5.05 2.70
CA SER A 47 -9.67 -4.34 3.87
C SER A 47 -10.77 -3.50 4.48
N THR A 48 -11.05 -3.69 5.77
CA THR A 48 -12.03 -2.90 6.52
C THR A 48 -11.37 -2.13 7.64
N TRP A 49 -11.82 -0.91 7.88
CA TRP A 49 -11.36 -0.09 8.99
C TRP A 49 -12.52 0.65 9.65
N ALA A 50 -12.36 0.95 10.94
CA ALA A 50 -13.28 1.80 11.69
C ALA A 50 -13.07 3.28 11.33
N LEU A 51 -14.17 4.04 11.23
CA LEU A 51 -14.12 5.50 11.02
C LEU A 51 -13.56 6.26 12.23
N THR A 52 -13.75 5.71 13.44
CA THR A 52 -13.20 6.25 14.69
C THR A 52 -12.66 5.08 15.51
N ALA A 53 -11.53 5.30 16.19
CA ALA A 53 -10.84 4.26 16.98
C ALA A 53 -11.70 3.67 18.12
N ASP A 54 -12.75 4.39 18.55
CA ASP A 54 -13.67 3.95 19.62
C ASP A 54 -15.06 3.53 19.07
N ALA A 55 -15.18 3.31 17.75
CA ALA A 55 -16.42 2.85 17.15
C ALA A 55 -16.73 1.40 17.60
N PRO A 56 -17.89 1.14 18.20
CA PRO A 56 -18.31 -0.23 18.50
C PRO A 56 -18.32 -1.10 17.22
N PRO A 57 -18.03 -2.41 17.30
CA PRO A 57 -17.91 -3.30 16.12
C PRO A 57 -19.21 -3.47 15.32
N GLU A 58 -20.33 -2.95 15.83
CA GLU A 58 -21.64 -2.86 15.19
C GLU A 58 -21.82 -1.61 14.31
N TYR A 59 -20.87 -0.67 14.32
CA TYR A 59 -20.89 0.51 13.46
C TYR A 59 -20.31 0.23 12.07
N ALA A 60 -20.76 1.01 11.10
CA ALA A 60 -20.34 0.96 9.71
C ALA A 60 -18.81 1.07 9.58
N ARG A 61 -18.16 -0.05 9.26
CA ARG A 61 -16.76 -0.05 8.81
C ARG A 61 -16.73 0.30 7.33
N HIS A 62 -15.84 1.22 6.95
CA HIS A 62 -15.51 1.38 5.54
C HIS A 62 -14.72 0.17 5.09
N ALA A 63 -14.98 -0.27 3.86
CA ALA A 63 -14.29 -1.38 3.25
C ALA A 63 -13.78 -0.98 1.87
N VAL A 64 -12.58 -1.45 1.54
CA VAL A 64 -12.04 -1.40 0.17
C VAL A 64 -11.80 -2.83 -0.29
N GLU A 65 -12.38 -3.18 -1.43
CA GLU A 65 -12.11 -4.41 -2.16
C GLU A 65 -11.19 -4.11 -3.34
N LEU A 66 -9.93 -4.52 -3.25
CA LEU A 66 -8.99 -4.48 -4.38
C LEU A 66 -9.06 -5.81 -5.12
N ALA A 67 -9.45 -5.79 -6.40
CA ALA A 67 -9.48 -6.96 -7.26
C ALA A 67 -8.33 -6.91 -8.29
N LEU A 68 -7.57 -7.99 -8.40
CA LEU A 68 -6.54 -8.16 -9.42
C LEU A 68 -6.64 -9.56 -10.01
N ASP A 69 -6.36 -9.70 -11.30
CA ASP A 69 -6.18 -11.03 -11.89
C ASP A 69 -4.78 -11.56 -11.57
N SER A 70 -4.60 -12.89 -11.60
CA SER A 70 -3.33 -13.53 -11.25
C SER A 70 -2.17 -13.05 -12.13
N ASP A 71 -2.40 -12.86 -13.42
CA ASP A 71 -1.39 -12.33 -14.35
C ASP A 71 -0.98 -10.90 -13.96
N THR A 72 -1.96 -10.05 -13.61
CA THR A 72 -1.71 -8.69 -13.11
C THR A 72 -0.94 -8.71 -11.79
N MET A 73 -1.22 -9.68 -10.91
CA MET A 73 -0.51 -9.84 -9.64
C MET A 73 0.95 -10.27 -9.86
N GLU A 74 1.22 -11.20 -10.79
CA GLU A 74 2.58 -11.58 -11.17
C GLU A 74 3.35 -10.38 -11.72
N ARG A 75 2.69 -9.60 -12.57
CA ARG A 75 3.28 -8.37 -13.13
C ARG A 75 3.56 -7.34 -12.04
N TYR A 76 2.62 -7.13 -11.11
CA TYR A 76 2.80 -6.25 -9.96
C TYR A 76 3.99 -6.68 -9.09
N ALA A 77 4.15 -7.98 -8.84
CA ALA A 77 5.25 -8.54 -8.07
C ALA A 77 6.62 -8.37 -8.77
N ALA A 78 6.64 -8.29 -10.09
CA ALA A 78 7.85 -8.07 -10.89
C ALA A 78 8.28 -6.58 -10.94
N LEU A 79 7.45 -5.65 -10.47
CA LEU A 79 7.77 -4.22 -10.46
C LEU A 79 8.87 -3.87 -9.45
N ASP A 80 9.71 -2.91 -9.82
CA ASP A 80 10.64 -2.28 -8.88
C ASP A 80 9.88 -1.54 -7.76
N ASP A 81 10.58 -1.31 -6.66
CA ASP A 81 9.99 -0.71 -5.46
C ASP A 81 9.44 0.71 -5.73
N GLY A 82 10.15 1.51 -6.53
CA GLY A 82 9.70 2.84 -6.93
C GLY A 82 8.41 2.81 -7.75
N THR A 83 8.29 1.86 -8.67
CA THR A 83 7.06 1.68 -9.44
C THR A 83 5.92 1.14 -8.57
N ARG A 84 6.19 0.24 -7.62
CA ARG A 84 5.16 -0.20 -6.64
C ARG A 84 4.66 0.96 -5.79
N MET A 85 5.54 1.83 -5.30
CA MET A 85 5.12 3.03 -4.57
C MET A 85 4.24 3.95 -5.41
N ARG A 86 4.52 4.11 -6.71
CA ARG A 86 3.66 4.89 -7.63
C ARG A 86 2.28 4.24 -7.81
N VAL A 87 2.21 2.91 -7.94
CA VAL A 87 0.93 2.18 -7.97
C VAL A 87 0.15 2.43 -6.69
N HIS A 88 0.81 2.36 -5.52
CA HIS A 88 0.19 2.65 -4.24
C HIS A 88 -0.34 4.09 -4.15
N ALA A 89 0.41 5.09 -4.65
CA ALA A 89 -0.04 6.48 -4.70
C ALA A 89 -1.28 6.65 -5.59
N ILE A 90 -1.30 6.03 -6.78
CA ILE A 90 -2.46 6.07 -7.68
C ILE A 90 -3.68 5.41 -7.02
N LEU A 91 -3.49 4.27 -6.33
CA LEU A 91 -4.55 3.58 -5.61
C LEU A 91 -5.09 4.43 -4.48
N HIS A 92 -4.21 5.03 -3.68
CA HIS A 92 -4.59 5.94 -2.60
C HIS A 92 -5.41 7.12 -3.12
N ASP A 93 -4.92 7.81 -4.16
CA ASP A 93 -5.64 8.94 -4.76
C ASP A 93 -6.99 8.52 -5.33
N THR A 94 -7.09 7.32 -5.90
CA THR A 94 -8.35 6.76 -6.41
C THR A 94 -9.34 6.48 -5.28
N VAL A 95 -8.89 5.83 -4.20
CA VAL A 95 -9.71 5.59 -3.00
C VAL A 95 -10.19 6.92 -2.43
N GLN A 96 -9.30 7.89 -2.25
CA GLN A 96 -9.62 9.19 -1.68
C GLN A 96 -10.63 9.95 -2.55
N ALA A 97 -10.43 9.99 -3.87
CA ALA A 97 -11.37 10.63 -4.79
C ALA A 97 -12.74 9.94 -4.83
N MET A 98 -12.82 8.64 -4.53
CA MET A 98 -14.06 7.91 -4.39
C MET A 98 -14.74 8.22 -3.05
N LEU A 99 -13.98 8.26 -1.95
CA LEU A 99 -14.48 8.64 -0.63
C LEU A 99 -15.04 10.07 -0.61
N ASP A 100 -14.33 11.03 -1.22
CA ASP A 100 -14.78 12.43 -1.31
C ASP A 100 -16.13 12.62 -2.04
N ARG A 101 -16.57 11.62 -2.80
CA ARG A 101 -17.85 11.64 -3.54
C ARG A 101 -18.98 10.92 -2.81
N VAL A 102 -18.66 10.19 -1.74
CA VAL A 102 -19.64 9.42 -0.98
C VAL A 102 -20.32 10.37 0.02
N PRO A 103 -21.66 10.41 0.07
CA PRO A 103 -22.35 11.21 1.08
C PRO A 103 -22.05 10.67 2.48
N ASP A 104 -21.81 11.56 3.45
CA ASP A 104 -21.70 11.24 4.88
C ASP A 104 -22.99 10.55 5.34
N THR A 105 -23.00 9.23 5.26
CA THR A 105 -24.11 8.35 5.62
C THR A 105 -23.55 7.32 6.59
N ASP A 106 -24.30 7.05 7.67
CA ASP A 106 -23.94 6.04 8.69
C ASP A 106 -24.02 4.58 8.16
N GLU A 107 -23.98 4.38 6.84
CA GLU A 107 -24.06 3.07 6.19
C GLU A 107 -22.67 2.53 5.88
N SER A 108 -22.48 1.22 6.01
CA SER A 108 -21.21 0.58 5.64
C SER A 108 -20.97 0.71 4.14
N LEU A 109 -19.87 1.35 3.78
CA LEU A 109 -19.48 1.56 2.39
C LEU A 109 -18.43 0.54 2.00
N THR A 110 -18.66 -0.19 0.91
CA THR A 110 -17.63 -1.01 0.26
C THR A 110 -17.26 -0.38 -1.08
N LEU A 111 -16.02 0.07 -1.21
CA LEU A 111 -15.44 0.57 -2.45
C LEU A 111 -14.74 -0.57 -3.18
N THR A 112 -15.09 -0.82 -4.43
CA THR A 112 -14.41 -1.83 -5.25
C THR A 112 -13.49 -1.16 -6.26
N ILE A 113 -12.22 -1.55 -6.27
CA ILE A 113 -11.20 -1.03 -7.16
C ILE A 113 -10.56 -2.21 -7.88
N GLU A 114 -10.52 -2.13 -9.21
CA GLU A 114 -9.86 -3.12 -10.04
C GLU A 114 -8.47 -2.64 -10.44
N VAL A 115 -7.46 -3.39 -10.04
CA VAL A 115 -6.08 -3.17 -10.48
C VAL A 115 -5.93 -3.80 -11.85
N THR A 116 -5.71 -2.97 -12.86
CA THR A 116 -5.55 -3.39 -14.26
C THR A 116 -4.12 -3.22 -14.72
N ASP A 117 -3.75 -3.96 -15.77
CA ASP A 117 -2.48 -3.78 -16.48
C ASP A 117 -2.24 -2.32 -16.89
N ALA A 118 -3.27 -1.63 -17.36
CA ALA A 118 -3.17 -0.23 -17.76
C ALA A 118 -2.78 0.69 -16.60
N MET A 119 -3.19 0.36 -15.37
CA MET A 119 -2.78 1.13 -14.19
C MET A 119 -1.33 0.85 -13.80
N LEU A 120 -0.88 -0.41 -13.91
CA LEU A 120 0.52 -0.76 -13.73
C LEU A 120 1.40 -0.06 -14.78
N ASP A 121 0.95 -0.06 -16.03
CA ASP A 121 1.59 0.67 -17.13
C ASP A 121 1.66 2.15 -16.83
N ALA A 122 0.56 2.79 -16.43
CA ALA A 122 0.57 4.22 -16.08
C ALA A 122 1.59 4.54 -14.98
N ALA A 123 1.68 3.69 -13.94
CA ALA A 123 2.67 3.83 -12.88
C ALA A 123 4.11 3.71 -13.38
N SER A 124 4.38 2.82 -14.34
CA SER A 124 5.68 2.65 -14.97
C SER A 124 6.09 3.84 -15.86
N HIS A 125 5.13 4.58 -16.44
CA HIS A 125 5.40 5.70 -17.34
C HIS A 125 5.58 7.05 -16.62
N LEU A 126 5.35 7.13 -15.31
CA LEU A 126 5.49 8.33 -14.48
C LEU A 126 6.96 8.64 -14.07
N GLN A 127 7.94 8.31 -14.93
CA GLN A 127 9.38 8.49 -14.67
C GLN A 127 9.86 9.92 -14.87
#